data_AF-A0A921QTM3-F1
#
_entry.id   AF-A0A921QTM3-F1
#
_cell.length_a   1.000
_cell.length_b   1.000
_cell.length_c   1.000
_cell.angle_alpha   90.00
_cell.angle_beta   90.00
_cell.angle_gamma   90.00
#
_symmetry.space_group_name_H-M   'P 1'
#
loop_
_entity.id
_entity.type
_entity.pdbx_description
1 polymer ?
#
loop_
_entity_poly.entity_id
_entity_poly.type
_entity_poly.pdbx_seq_one_letter_code
_entity_poly.pdbx_strand_id
1 'polypeptide(L)'
;MVIWEVAAFQGRLYFINSFTDMCAIDFTSSKDHPVFHYFEAHKVDFPEGMCFGAAWLLDCDDQLFLVDVSFVGVDPHDIGAIRVHKMDFSSSSSTPSNNPPRWHSVRDIGDAVFLLEDTGLATPCQASLHGLKGNQVYFMKNFVEDDADLCVFDLESECQEITRVHHLDGLLLHRRPFWIVPPS
;
A
#
# COMPACT_ATOMS: atom_id res chain seq x y z
N MET A 1 -17.77 -13.88 1.53
CA MET A 1 -16.87 -13.01 0.77
C MET A 1 -15.73 -12.64 1.69
N VAL A 2 -14.49 -12.89 1.28
CA VAL A 2 -13.29 -12.44 2.02
C VAL A 2 -12.83 -11.16 1.34
N ILE A 3 -12.57 -10.13 2.14
CA ILE A 3 -12.08 -8.83 1.67
C ILE A 3 -10.58 -8.80 1.96
N TRP A 4 -9.77 -8.52 0.94
CA TRP A 4 -8.30 -8.51 1.05
C TRP A 4 -7.77 -7.08 1.13
N GLU A 5 -8.21 -6.21 0.23
CA GLU A 5 -7.75 -4.81 0.11
C GLU A 5 -8.70 -3.91 0.91
N VAL A 6 -8.44 -3.67 2.21
CA VAL A 6 -9.32 -2.91 3.10
C VAL A 6 -8.58 -1.87 3.95
N ALA A 7 -9.18 -0.70 4.13
CA ALA A 7 -8.67 0.36 5.00
C ALA A 7 -9.80 1.05 5.76
N ALA A 8 -9.51 1.51 6.98
CA ALA A 8 -10.40 2.36 7.74
C ALA A 8 -10.10 3.83 7.47
N PHE A 9 -11.05 4.59 6.95
CA PHE A 9 -10.85 6.00 6.62
C PHE A 9 -12.10 6.80 7.00
N GLN A 10 -11.94 7.90 7.75
CA GLN A 10 -13.03 8.79 8.20
C GLN A 10 -14.27 8.06 8.76
N GLY A 11 -14.05 7.02 9.59
CA GLY A 11 -15.13 6.27 10.24
C GLY A 11 -15.86 5.26 9.34
N ARG A 12 -15.32 4.96 8.16
CA ARG A 12 -15.84 3.95 7.22
C ARG A 12 -14.75 2.94 6.88
N LEU A 13 -15.15 1.73 6.50
CA LEU A 13 -14.23 0.75 5.91
C LEU A 13 -14.35 0.78 4.40
N TYR A 14 -13.26 1.10 3.71
CA TYR A 14 -13.19 1.09 2.25
C TYR A 14 -12.55 -0.20 1.78
N PHE A 15 -13.07 -0.77 0.70
CA PHE A 15 -12.43 -1.88 0.02
C PHE A 15 -12.70 -1.86 -1.49
N ILE A 16 -11.80 -2.51 -2.24
CA ILE A 16 -11.94 -2.68 -3.68
C ILE A 16 -12.87 -3.87 -3.94
N ASN A 17 -14.00 -3.62 -4.61
CA ASN A 17 -15.02 -4.63 -4.87
C ASN A 17 -14.85 -5.27 -6.25
N SER A 18 -14.43 -4.48 -7.24
CA SER A 18 -14.14 -4.91 -8.61
C SER A 18 -13.06 -4.02 -9.23
N PHE A 19 -12.69 -4.27 -10.49
CA PHE A 19 -11.81 -3.37 -11.25
C PHE A 19 -12.44 -1.99 -11.53
N THR A 20 -13.76 -1.85 -11.40
CA THR A 20 -14.50 -0.62 -11.72
C THR A 20 -15.02 0.10 -10.48
N ASP A 21 -15.23 -0.63 -9.39
CA ASP A 21 -16.01 -0.14 -8.25
C ASP A 21 -15.33 -0.41 -6.92
N MET A 22 -15.49 0.55 -6.02
CA MET A 22 -15.17 0.42 -4.60
C MET A 22 -16.44 0.38 -3.76
N CYS A 23 -16.29 -0.07 -2.52
CA CYS A 23 -17.34 -0.06 -1.54
C CYS A 23 -16.84 0.58 -0.23
N ALA A 24 -17.66 1.44 0.35
CA ALA A 24 -17.49 1.96 1.70
C ALA A 24 -18.57 1.38 2.61
N ILE A 25 -18.17 0.76 3.72
CA ILE A 25 -19.06 0.29 4.78
C ILE A 25 -19.13 1.37 5.84
N ASP A 26 -20.32 1.94 6.02
CA ASP A 26 -20.62 2.93 7.05
C ASP A 26 -21.28 2.26 8.25
N PHE A 27 -20.60 2.31 9.40
CA PHE A 27 -21.07 1.79 10.68
C PHE A 27 -21.74 2.87 11.55
N THR A 28 -21.71 4.12 11.11
CA THR A 28 -22.17 5.28 11.88
C THR A 28 -23.58 5.71 11.49
N SER A 29 -24.00 5.44 10.26
CA SER A 29 -25.28 5.87 9.70
C SER A 29 -26.51 5.14 10.29
N SER A 30 -26.35 3.92 10.82
CA SER A 30 -27.43 3.12 11.41
C SER A 30 -26.89 2.30 12.58
N LYS A 31 -27.65 2.23 13.70
CA LYS A 31 -27.28 1.44 14.89
C LYS A 31 -27.52 -0.06 14.72
N ASP A 32 -28.38 -0.45 13.78
CA ASP A 32 -28.88 -1.82 13.69
C ASP A 32 -28.21 -2.63 12.56
N HIS A 33 -27.61 -1.96 11.57
CA HIS A 33 -26.92 -2.65 10.47
C HIS A 33 -25.91 -1.71 9.77
N PRO A 34 -24.75 -2.25 9.32
CA PRO A 34 -23.83 -1.50 8.48
C PRO A 34 -24.46 -1.20 7.11
N VAL A 35 -24.19 -0.02 6.57
CA VAL A 35 -24.67 0.43 5.26
C VAL A 35 -23.54 0.35 4.25
N PHE A 36 -23.80 -0.28 3.10
CA PHE A 36 -22.83 -0.43 2.02
C PHE A 36 -23.07 0.67 0.97
N HIS A 37 -22.04 1.44 0.67
CA HIS A 37 -22.04 2.48 -0.35
C HIS A 37 -21.10 2.06 -1.48
N TYR A 38 -21.66 1.66 -2.60
CA TYR A 38 -20.90 1.36 -3.81
C TYR A 38 -20.74 2.62 -4.66
N PHE A 39 -19.55 2.82 -5.20
CA PHE A 39 -19.27 3.93 -6.10
C PHE A 39 -18.21 3.53 -7.12
N GLU A 40 -18.32 4.10 -8.31
CA GLU A 40 -17.32 3.94 -9.37
C GLU A 40 -15.98 4.54 -8.91
N ALA A 41 -14.92 3.75 -9.04
CA ALA A 41 -13.55 4.12 -8.73
C ALA A 41 -12.64 3.10 -9.42
N HIS A 42 -12.37 3.34 -10.70
CA HIS A 42 -11.59 2.43 -11.54
C HIS A 42 -10.23 2.14 -10.93
N LYS A 43 -9.90 0.85 -10.76
CA LYS A 43 -8.56 0.40 -10.35
C LYS A 43 -7.55 0.88 -11.40
N VAL A 44 -6.35 1.23 -10.95
CA VAL A 44 -5.30 1.71 -11.84
C VAL A 44 -4.80 0.58 -12.73
N ASP A 45 -4.63 0.85 -14.02
CA ASP A 45 -4.11 -0.13 -14.97
C ASP A 45 -2.65 -0.50 -14.66
N PHE A 46 -2.31 -1.76 -14.95
CA PHE A 46 -0.94 -2.23 -14.85
C PHE A 46 0.00 -1.42 -15.77
N PRO A 47 1.25 -1.17 -15.35
CA PRO A 47 2.28 -0.63 -16.24
C PRO A 47 2.45 -1.49 -17.51
N GLU A 48 2.98 -0.87 -18.57
CA GLU A 48 3.32 -1.60 -19.80
C GLU A 48 4.28 -2.76 -19.49
N GLY A 49 3.99 -3.94 -20.04
CA GLY A 49 4.78 -5.16 -19.81
C GLY A 49 4.43 -5.93 -18.53
N MET A 50 3.45 -5.46 -17.75
CA MET A 50 3.01 -6.11 -16.50
C MET A 50 1.54 -6.51 -16.61
N CYS A 51 1.16 -7.61 -15.97
CA CYS A 51 -0.23 -8.09 -15.94
C CYS A 51 -0.63 -8.75 -14.62
N PHE A 52 0.27 -8.74 -13.64
CA PHE A 52 0.12 -9.39 -12.36
C PHE A 52 0.71 -8.50 -11.26
N GLY A 53 0.10 -8.53 -10.08
CA GLY A 53 0.48 -7.64 -8.98
C GLY A 53 -0.35 -7.88 -7.73
N ALA A 54 0.01 -7.15 -6.68
CA ALA A 54 -0.71 -7.05 -5.43
C ALA A 54 -0.98 -5.57 -5.12
N ALA A 55 -2.06 -5.32 -4.38
CA ALA A 55 -2.45 -3.98 -3.99
C ALA A 55 -2.78 -3.92 -2.50
N TRP A 56 -2.57 -2.76 -1.90
CA TRP A 56 -2.82 -2.50 -0.49
C TRP A 56 -3.53 -1.18 -0.32
N LEU A 57 -4.55 -1.18 0.54
CA LEU A 57 -5.28 0.02 0.89
C LEU A 57 -4.90 0.42 2.31
N LEU A 58 -4.65 1.70 2.54
CA LEU A 58 -4.37 2.23 3.87
C LEU A 58 -4.82 3.69 4.00
N ASP A 59 -5.11 4.10 5.23
CA ASP A 59 -5.23 5.51 5.59
C ASP A 59 -3.89 6.05 6.06
N CYS A 60 -3.60 7.32 5.76
CA CYS A 60 -2.48 8.06 6.31
C CYS A 60 -2.82 9.55 6.29
N ASP A 61 -2.62 10.25 7.41
CA ASP A 61 -2.83 11.71 7.53
C ASP A 61 -4.16 12.21 6.95
N ASP A 62 -5.27 11.54 7.30
CA ASP A 62 -6.63 11.83 6.81
C ASP A 62 -6.74 11.79 5.28
N GLN A 63 -5.99 10.88 4.66
CA GLN A 63 -6.05 10.58 3.23
C GLN A 63 -6.08 9.07 3.01
N LEU A 64 -6.77 8.63 1.97
CA LEU A 64 -6.84 7.23 1.56
C LEU A 64 -5.83 6.97 0.43
N PHE A 65 -4.96 5.98 0.63
CA PHE A 65 -3.93 5.59 -0.32
C PHE A 65 -4.12 4.16 -0.81
N LEU A 66 -3.73 3.93 -2.06
CA LEU A 66 -3.60 2.63 -2.71
C LEU A 66 -2.14 2.45 -3.11
N VAL A 67 -1.50 1.39 -2.64
CA VAL A 67 -0.14 1.00 -3.06
C VAL A 67 -0.27 -0.21 -3.98
N ASP A 68 0.29 -0.14 -5.18
CA ASP A 68 0.30 -1.23 -6.15
C ASP A 68 1.74 -1.69 -6.38
N VAL A 69 1.99 -2.99 -6.23
CA VAL A 69 3.24 -3.65 -6.61
C VAL A 69 2.95 -4.55 -7.79
N SER A 70 3.53 -4.23 -8.94
CA SER A 70 3.37 -4.94 -10.20
C SER A 70 4.62 -5.73 -10.53
N PHE A 71 4.44 -6.93 -11.07
CA PHE A 71 5.52 -7.86 -11.39
C PHE A 71 5.72 -7.98 -12.90
N VAL A 72 6.96 -8.26 -13.32
CA VAL A 72 7.30 -8.51 -14.72
C VAL A 72 6.77 -9.90 -15.12
N GLY A 73 5.90 -9.95 -16.13
CA GLY A 73 5.28 -11.20 -16.56
C GLY A 73 4.42 -11.83 -15.45
N VAL A 74 4.79 -13.05 -15.02
CA VAL A 74 4.07 -13.82 -14.00
C VAL A 74 4.98 -14.26 -12.84
N ASP A 75 6.19 -13.71 -12.74
CA ASP A 75 7.13 -14.04 -11.68
C ASP A 75 6.96 -13.07 -10.50
N PRO A 76 6.42 -13.50 -9.35
CA PRO A 76 6.26 -12.62 -8.18
C PRO A 76 7.59 -12.18 -7.54
N HIS A 77 8.73 -12.73 -7.99
CA HIS A 77 10.06 -12.33 -7.51
C HIS A 77 10.65 -11.17 -8.33
N ASP A 78 10.13 -10.92 -9.53
CA ASP A 78 10.59 -9.87 -10.45
C ASP A 78 9.67 -8.66 -10.36
N ILE A 79 9.97 -7.76 -9.42
CA ILE A 79 9.22 -6.51 -9.20
C ILE A 79 9.49 -5.57 -10.37
N GLY A 80 8.44 -5.27 -11.13
CA GLY A 80 8.51 -4.37 -12.27
C GLY A 80 8.26 -2.91 -11.90
N ALA A 81 7.24 -2.64 -11.07
CA ALA A 81 6.93 -1.28 -10.63
C ALA A 81 6.24 -1.27 -9.27
N ILE A 82 6.50 -0.20 -8.52
CA ILE A 82 5.79 0.13 -7.29
C ILE A 82 5.19 1.52 -7.49
N ARG A 83 3.88 1.65 -7.27
CA ARG A 83 3.15 2.90 -7.43
C ARG A 83 2.31 3.18 -6.21
N VAL A 84 2.23 4.44 -5.83
CA VAL A 84 1.34 4.90 -4.77
C VAL A 84 0.34 5.88 -5.38
N HIS A 85 -0.91 5.70 -5.01
CA HIS A 85 -2.02 6.51 -5.46
C HIS A 85 -2.77 7.07 -4.26
N LYS A 86 -3.24 8.30 -4.37
CA LYS A 86 -4.13 8.95 -3.42
C LYS A 86 -5.53 9.04 -4.00
N MET A 87 -6.53 8.72 -3.19
CA MET A 87 -7.93 8.89 -3.58
C MET A 87 -8.32 10.37 -3.54
N ASP A 88 -8.92 10.85 -4.62
CA ASP A 88 -9.53 12.17 -4.67
C ASP A 88 -11.05 12.08 -4.59
N PHE A 89 -11.58 12.48 -3.43
CA PHE A 89 -13.01 12.59 -3.19
C PHE A 89 -13.59 13.96 -3.56
N SER A 90 -12.77 14.96 -3.92
CA SER A 90 -13.23 16.35 -4.15
C SER A 90 -14.23 16.46 -5.31
N SER A 91 -14.15 15.53 -6.27
CA SER A 91 -15.06 15.41 -7.42
C SER A 91 -16.52 15.08 -7.05
N SER A 92 -16.76 14.65 -5.80
CA SER A 92 -18.08 14.23 -5.29
C SER A 92 -18.85 15.32 -4.54
N SER A 93 -18.28 16.52 -4.37
CA SER A 93 -18.87 17.55 -3.52
C SER A 93 -19.86 18.47 -4.24
N SER A 94 -21.15 18.34 -3.87
CA SER A 94 -22.22 19.37 -3.89
C SER A 94 -22.87 19.82 -5.21
N THR A 95 -22.60 19.20 -6.34
CA THR A 95 -23.45 19.26 -7.55
C THR A 95 -23.54 17.86 -8.17
N PRO A 96 -24.53 17.53 -9.02
CA PRO A 96 -24.51 16.31 -9.83
C PRO A 96 -23.41 16.44 -10.89
N SER A 97 -22.17 16.52 -10.42
CA SER A 97 -20.95 16.36 -11.17
C SER A 97 -20.86 14.87 -11.48
N ASN A 98 -20.93 14.52 -12.77
CA ASN A 98 -20.81 13.16 -13.32
C ASN A 98 -19.39 12.56 -13.13
N ASN A 99 -18.61 13.03 -12.16
CA ASN A 99 -17.22 12.68 -12.04
C ASN A 99 -16.99 11.83 -10.78
N PRO A 100 -16.81 10.51 -10.93
CA PRO A 100 -16.61 9.63 -9.79
C PRO A 100 -15.28 9.94 -9.05
N PRO A 101 -15.18 9.55 -7.77
CA PRO A 101 -13.90 9.50 -7.06
C PRO A 101 -12.83 8.76 -7.87
N ARG A 102 -11.59 9.24 -7.82
CA ARG A 102 -10.52 8.76 -8.70
C ARG A 102 -9.17 8.66 -7.99
N TRP A 103 -8.41 7.64 -8.37
CA TRP A 103 -7.04 7.46 -7.94
C TRP A 103 -6.09 8.39 -8.70
N HIS A 104 -5.23 9.10 -7.98
CA HIS A 104 -4.18 9.93 -8.55
C HIS A 104 -2.81 9.43 -8.10
N SER A 105 -1.91 9.18 -9.03
CA SER A 105 -0.54 8.79 -8.69
C SER A 105 0.17 9.92 -7.95
N VAL A 106 0.89 9.56 -6.89
CA VAL A 106 1.70 10.47 -6.07
C VAL A 106 3.13 9.95 -6.00
N ARG A 107 4.08 10.88 -5.91
CA ARG A 107 5.52 10.62 -5.71
C ARG A 107 6.04 11.12 -4.36
N ASP A 108 5.13 11.65 -3.55
CA ASP A 108 5.43 12.22 -2.25
C ASP A 108 4.31 11.92 -1.26
N ILE A 109 4.64 11.15 -0.22
CA ILE A 109 3.79 10.89 0.94
C ILE A 109 4.30 11.60 2.21
N GLY A 110 5.26 12.53 2.05
CA GLY A 110 5.81 13.34 3.13
C GLY A 110 6.69 12.55 4.10
N ASP A 111 6.53 12.82 5.40
CA ASP A 111 7.27 12.11 6.46
C ASP A 111 6.72 10.70 6.73
N ALA A 112 5.79 10.20 5.92
CA ALA A 112 5.25 8.86 6.09
C ALA A 112 6.15 7.79 5.44
N VAL A 113 6.09 6.60 6.02
CA VAL A 113 6.57 5.34 5.46
C VAL A 113 5.41 4.37 5.43
N PHE A 114 5.23 3.66 4.32
CA PHE A 114 4.21 2.62 4.20
C PHE A 114 4.86 1.24 4.34
N LEU A 115 4.41 0.45 5.32
CA LEU A 115 4.83 -0.94 5.49
C LEU A 115 3.72 -1.83 4.93
N LEU A 116 4.04 -2.61 3.90
CA LEU A 116 3.13 -3.57 3.29
C LEU A 116 3.41 -4.97 3.86
N GLU A 117 2.32 -5.66 4.17
CA GLU A 117 2.33 -7.00 4.74
C GLU A 117 1.77 -8.00 3.72
N ASP A 118 2.23 -9.25 3.77
CA ASP A 118 2.00 -10.27 2.74
C ASP A 118 0.52 -10.71 2.65
N THR A 119 -0.29 -10.49 3.69
CA THR A 119 -1.73 -10.83 3.71
C THR A 119 -2.66 -9.72 3.22
N GLY A 120 -2.12 -8.67 2.58
CA GLY A 120 -2.91 -7.58 1.99
C GLY A 120 -3.18 -6.41 2.95
N LEU A 121 -2.57 -6.42 4.14
CA LEU A 121 -2.62 -5.31 5.08
C LEU A 121 -1.45 -4.35 4.84
N ALA A 122 -1.69 -3.06 5.08
CA ALA A 122 -0.64 -2.06 5.09
C ALA A 122 -0.82 -1.12 6.27
N THR A 123 0.29 -0.61 6.81
CA THR A 123 0.27 0.36 7.88
C THR A 123 1.17 1.55 7.55
N PRO A 124 0.72 2.78 7.79
CA PRO A 124 1.59 3.95 7.77
C PRO A 124 2.44 4.01 9.04
N CYS A 125 3.56 4.70 8.96
CA CYS A 125 4.48 4.99 10.06
C CYS A 125 5.11 6.37 9.86
N GLN A 126 5.26 7.15 10.92
CA GLN A 126 5.92 8.46 10.83
C GLN A 126 7.44 8.28 10.87
N ALA A 127 8.12 8.55 9.75
CA ALA A 127 9.53 8.24 9.53
C ALA A 127 10.45 8.92 10.55
N SER A 128 10.26 10.23 10.77
CA SER A 128 11.09 11.03 11.67
C SER A 128 11.11 10.52 13.11
N LEU A 129 10.02 9.91 13.60
CA LEU A 129 9.95 9.32 14.94
C LEU A 129 10.82 8.08 15.09
N HIS A 130 11.12 7.44 13.97
CA HIS A 130 11.85 6.17 13.90
C HIS A 130 13.24 6.32 13.27
N GLY A 131 13.64 7.56 12.95
CA GLY A 131 14.85 7.89 12.20
C GLY A 131 14.95 7.15 10.86
N LEU A 132 13.80 6.86 10.27
CA LEU A 132 13.69 6.36 8.90
C LEU A 132 13.71 7.56 7.93
N LYS A 133 13.99 7.29 6.66
CA LYS A 133 13.77 8.27 5.60
C LYS A 133 12.28 8.23 5.23
N GLY A 134 11.61 9.38 5.31
CA GLY A 134 10.23 9.51 4.84
C GLY A 134 10.11 9.32 3.32
N ASN A 135 8.88 9.23 2.84
CA ASN A 135 8.55 9.04 1.43
C ASN A 135 9.02 7.71 0.86
N GLN A 136 8.84 6.64 1.64
CA GLN A 136 9.30 5.30 1.28
C GLN A 136 8.24 4.21 1.51
N VAL A 137 8.33 3.14 0.74
CA VAL A 137 7.51 1.92 0.86
C VAL A 137 8.42 0.75 1.22
N TYR A 138 8.03 0.00 2.24
CA TYR A 138 8.77 -1.15 2.77
C TYR A 138 7.90 -2.39 2.68
N PHE A 139 8.47 -3.50 2.23
CA PHE A 139 7.79 -4.78 2.26
C PHE A 139 8.80 -5.92 2.18
N MET A 140 8.40 -7.10 2.67
CA MET A 140 9.20 -8.31 2.54
C MET A 140 8.80 -9.01 1.24
N LYS A 141 9.79 -9.41 0.44
CA LYS A 141 9.58 -10.28 -0.73
C LYS A 141 10.22 -11.65 -0.48
N ASN A 142 9.84 -12.62 -1.30
CA ASN A 142 10.40 -13.98 -1.30
C ASN A 142 10.27 -14.70 0.05
N PHE A 143 9.15 -14.49 0.76
CA PHE A 143 8.96 -15.07 2.08
C PHE A 143 8.88 -16.61 1.99
N VAL A 144 9.93 -17.30 2.44
CA VAL A 144 10.01 -18.75 2.53
C VAL A 144 10.52 -19.12 3.93
N GLU A 145 9.62 -19.60 4.79
CA GLU A 145 9.94 -19.90 6.20
C GLU A 145 10.49 -18.68 6.96
N ASP A 146 11.78 -18.70 7.36
CA ASP A 146 12.49 -17.62 8.04
C ASP A 146 13.38 -16.79 7.07
N ASP A 147 13.21 -16.98 5.77
CA ASP A 147 13.97 -16.33 4.69
C ASP A 147 13.08 -15.32 3.96
N ALA A 148 13.57 -14.07 3.85
CA ALA A 148 12.94 -13.03 3.07
C ALA A 148 13.92 -11.89 2.76
N ASP A 149 13.68 -11.21 1.64
CA ASP A 149 14.39 -9.99 1.29
C ASP A 149 13.53 -8.78 1.68
N LEU A 150 14.11 -7.82 2.41
CA LEU A 150 13.49 -6.53 2.63
C LEU A 150 13.65 -5.67 1.38
N CYS A 151 12.54 -5.26 0.82
CA CYS A 151 12.48 -4.27 -0.24
C CYS A 151 12.18 -2.89 0.36
N VAL A 152 12.98 -1.90 0.00
CA VAL A 152 12.77 -0.49 0.31
C VAL A 152 12.67 0.26 -1.01
N PHE A 153 11.56 0.95 -1.22
CA PHE A 153 11.33 1.74 -2.42
C PHE A 153 11.16 3.21 -2.08
N ASP A 154 11.96 4.05 -2.72
CA ASP A 154 11.94 5.49 -2.56
C ASP A 154 11.06 6.14 -3.62
N LEU A 155 9.97 6.79 -3.21
CA LEU A 155 8.96 7.31 -4.12
C LEU A 155 9.44 8.51 -4.95
N GLU A 156 10.35 9.32 -4.39
CA GLU A 156 10.88 10.50 -5.06
C GLU A 156 11.85 10.12 -6.17
N SER A 157 12.81 9.25 -5.85
CA SER A 157 13.86 8.82 -6.78
C SER A 157 13.46 7.61 -7.64
N GLU A 158 12.32 6.98 -7.35
CA GLU A 158 11.86 5.72 -7.95
C GLU A 158 12.93 4.61 -7.86
N CYS A 159 13.77 4.67 -6.82
CA CYS A 159 14.85 3.72 -6.61
C CYS A 159 14.41 2.61 -5.65
N GLN A 160 14.78 1.38 -6.01
CA GLN A 160 14.54 0.19 -5.22
C GLN A 160 15.85 -0.34 -4.63
N GLU A 161 15.87 -0.55 -3.32
CA GLU A 161 16.93 -1.24 -2.59
C GLU A 161 16.38 -2.56 -2.05
N ILE A 162 17.14 -3.65 -2.24
CA ILE A 162 16.77 -4.97 -1.74
C ILE A 162 17.89 -5.45 -0.83
N THR A 163 17.56 -5.69 0.44
CA THR A 163 18.47 -6.24 1.44
C THR A 163 18.01 -7.62 1.86
N ARG A 164 18.93 -8.59 1.79
CA ARG A 164 18.71 -9.96 2.24
C ARG A 164 18.74 -10.02 3.78
N VAL A 165 17.71 -10.52 4.46
CA VAL A 165 17.53 -10.34 5.93
C VAL A 165 17.66 -11.63 6.76
N HIS A 166 18.25 -12.68 6.21
CA HIS A 166 18.24 -14.03 6.83
C HIS A 166 19.61 -14.65 7.06
N HIS A 167 19.56 -15.83 7.70
CA HIS A 167 20.66 -16.52 8.40
C HIS A 167 21.13 -17.83 7.74
N LEU A 168 20.83 -18.10 6.46
CA LEU A 168 21.39 -19.27 5.76
C LEU A 168 22.76 -18.93 5.15
N ASP A 169 23.77 -18.85 6.02
CA ASP A 169 25.14 -18.52 5.63
C ASP A 169 26.03 -19.77 5.56
N GLY A 170 26.29 -20.19 4.33
CA GLY A 170 27.62 -20.69 3.95
C GLY A 170 28.69 -19.60 3.92
N LEU A 171 28.38 -18.35 4.30
CA LEU A 171 29.33 -17.25 4.37
C LEU A 171 29.12 -16.40 5.63
N LEU A 172 29.93 -16.69 6.64
CA LEU A 172 30.34 -15.83 7.73
C LEU A 172 30.38 -14.32 7.36
N LEU A 173 29.42 -13.50 7.84
CA LEU A 173 29.55 -12.67 9.06
C LEU A 173 28.56 -11.48 9.14
N HIS A 174 27.92 -11.39 10.30
CA HIS A 174 27.81 -10.21 11.18
C HIS A 174 26.93 -9.02 10.75
N ARG A 175 25.62 -9.12 11.02
CA ARG A 175 24.96 -8.39 12.13
C ARG A 175 23.48 -8.78 12.24
N ARG A 176 22.95 -8.61 13.46
CA ARG A 176 21.60 -8.99 13.90
C ARG A 176 20.52 -8.21 13.13
N PRO A 177 19.33 -8.79 12.86
CA PRO A 177 18.15 -8.00 12.54
C PRO A 177 17.74 -7.29 13.83
N PHE A 178 18.08 -6.02 13.95
CA PHE A 178 17.48 -5.17 14.97
C PHE A 178 16.50 -4.25 14.27
N TRP A 179 15.24 -4.48 14.56
CA TRP A 179 14.13 -3.60 14.27
C TRP A 179 14.50 -2.13 14.52
N ILE A 180 14.18 -1.29 13.54
CA ILE A 180 13.84 0.15 13.62
C ILE A 180 14.16 0.80 14.98
N VAL A 181 15.42 1.12 15.25
CA VAL A 181 15.79 2.20 16.18
C VAL A 181 17.12 2.80 15.73
N PRO A 182 17.24 4.14 15.58
CA PRO A 182 18.53 4.77 15.35
C PRO A 182 19.37 4.69 16.63
N PRO A 183 20.71 4.58 16.54
CA PRO A 183 21.57 4.75 17.70
C PRO A 183 21.49 6.21 18.20
N SER A 184 21.23 6.35 19.51
CA SER A 184 21.34 7.60 20.28
C SER A 184 22.78 8.11 20.38
#